data_AF-A0A936KNY8-F1
#
_entry.id   AF-A0A936KNY8-F1
#
_cell.length_a   1.000
_cell.length_b   1.000
_cell.length_c   1.000
_cell.angle_alpha   90.00
_cell.angle_beta   90.00
_cell.angle_gamma   90.00
#
_symmetry.space_group_name_H-M   'P 1'
#
loop_
_entity.id
_entity.type
_entity.pdbx_description
1 polymer ?
#
loop_
_entity_poly.entity_id
_entity_poly.type
_entity_poly.pdbx_seq_one_letter_code
_entity_poly.pdbx_strand_id
1 'polypeptide(L)'
;MTHVVINAKRIGSPAGHHRQPRSGPTSSTLIGGASTEATPGSVVHATAAELAGLRFVFWSASDGIGGGVTTTTTVDQQVGDSPLTLTAWYYPVGGIDGPGDSGYLIDAFSATLNDFVDDDFVTVTSDPSLTSAANVAGWVPTKQAEVLTAFGSIHGGQVFQTWVGDAPATGATASLAQGASGLAIATYRAQQIAIPRPEVNKREGWLIFGGIGVDGGGFVIPIGGGPGGGPVGPWGPFIERVGHLLQVGMHSSSLGKEGLRLQQLALEQLHVATKEQFGVIEG
;
A
#
# COMPACT_ATOMS: atom_id res chain seq x y z
N MET A 1 -27.37 -1.10 -4.97
CA MET A 1 -26.70 -0.59 -6.18
C MET A 1 -25.34 -0.09 -5.75
N THR A 2 -24.35 -0.31 -6.60
CA THR A 2 -22.96 0.07 -6.39
C THR A 2 -22.61 1.12 -7.43
N HIS A 3 -22.03 2.22 -6.96
CA HIS A 3 -21.59 3.30 -7.83
C HIS A 3 -20.34 2.88 -8.63
N VAL A 4 -20.37 3.05 -9.94
CA VAL A 4 -19.29 2.75 -10.87
C VAL A 4 -18.88 4.01 -11.61
N VAL A 5 -17.58 4.28 -11.61
CA VAL A 5 -16.97 5.39 -12.36
C VAL A 5 -16.01 4.83 -13.40
N ILE A 6 -16.10 5.34 -14.63
CA ILE A 6 -15.18 5.06 -15.72
C ILE A 6 -14.52 6.37 -16.12
N ASN A 7 -13.19 6.43 -16.04
CA ASN A 7 -12.40 7.62 -16.34
C ASN A 7 -11.32 7.31 -17.36
N ALA A 8 -10.82 8.36 -18.01
CA ALA A 8 -9.59 8.34 -18.77
C ALA A 8 -8.59 9.34 -18.15
N LYS A 9 -7.34 8.91 -17.97
CA LYS A 9 -6.26 9.76 -17.46
C LYS A 9 -5.06 9.69 -18.37
N ARG A 10 -4.41 10.83 -18.57
CA ARG A 10 -3.09 10.93 -19.19
C ARG A 10 -2.03 10.85 -18.10
N ILE A 11 -1.03 9.98 -18.32
CA ILE A 11 0.21 9.93 -17.55
C ILE A 11 1.01 11.22 -17.86
N GLY A 12 1.39 11.93 -16.80
CA GLY A 12 2.11 13.20 -16.89
C GLY A 12 3.55 13.07 -17.43
N SER A 13 4.15 14.21 -17.79
CA SER A 13 5.57 14.31 -18.20
C SER A 13 6.52 14.23 -17.00
N PRO A 14 7.64 13.48 -17.10
CA PRO A 14 8.66 13.38 -16.07
C PRO A 14 9.73 14.46 -16.13
N ALA A 15 9.66 15.43 -17.06
CA ALA A 15 10.50 16.63 -16.98
C ALA A 15 10.03 17.49 -15.78
N GLY A 16 10.18 16.95 -14.57
CA GLY A 16 9.39 17.38 -13.43
C GLY A 16 9.02 16.34 -12.38
N HIS A 17 9.66 15.16 -12.26
CA HIS A 17 9.74 14.48 -10.93
C HIS A 17 10.62 15.33 -9.96
N HIS A 18 10.33 16.62 -9.87
CA HIS A 18 11.12 17.56 -9.10
C HIS A 18 10.72 17.42 -7.63
N ARG A 19 11.61 16.67 -6.96
CA ARG A 19 11.83 16.56 -5.52
C ARG A 19 10.78 15.73 -4.81
N GLN A 20 11.23 14.84 -3.93
CA GLN A 20 10.46 14.53 -2.74
C GLN A 20 10.39 15.79 -1.88
N PRO A 21 9.19 16.29 -1.53
CA PRO A 21 7.85 15.81 -1.92
C PRO A 21 7.40 16.32 -3.30
N ARG A 22 6.67 15.48 -4.08
CA ARG A 22 6.21 15.78 -5.45
C ARG A 22 5.53 17.15 -5.55
N SER A 23 6.00 17.99 -6.47
CA SER A 23 5.52 19.37 -6.64
C SER A 23 4.48 19.58 -7.76
N GLY A 24 3.95 18.51 -8.37
CA GLY A 24 2.98 18.60 -9.46
C GLY A 24 2.13 17.34 -9.66
N PRO A 25 1.06 17.42 -10.47
CA PRO A 25 0.17 16.29 -10.73
C PRO A 25 0.85 15.21 -11.60
N THR A 26 0.83 13.96 -11.13
CA THR A 26 1.34 12.76 -11.82
C THR A 26 0.49 12.37 -13.04
N SER A 27 -0.73 12.89 -13.10
CA SER A 27 -1.69 12.61 -14.14
C SER A 27 -2.66 13.75 -14.35
N SER A 28 -3.32 13.74 -15.51
CA SER A 28 -4.40 14.68 -15.81
C SER A 28 -5.62 13.92 -16.31
N THR A 29 -6.80 14.26 -15.78
CA THR A 29 -8.06 13.69 -16.23
C THR A 29 -8.34 14.16 -17.66
N LEU A 30 -8.62 13.20 -18.54
CA LEU A 30 -9.03 13.48 -19.91
C LEU A 30 -10.54 13.71 -19.95
N ILE A 31 -10.99 14.54 -20.89
CA ILE A 31 -12.42 14.78 -21.08
C ILE A 31 -13.05 13.49 -21.59
N GLY A 32 -14.16 13.09 -20.96
CA GLY A 32 -14.84 11.83 -21.25
C GLY A 32 -14.71 10.86 -20.07
N GLY A 33 -15.87 10.43 -19.59
CA GLY A 33 -16.00 9.51 -18.48
C GLY A 33 -17.49 9.19 -18.27
N ALA A 34 -17.76 8.11 -17.56
CA ALA A 34 -19.11 7.70 -17.22
C ALA A 34 -19.22 7.49 -15.71
N SER A 35 -20.37 7.83 -15.15
CA SER A 35 -20.74 7.51 -13.77
C SER A 35 -22.13 6.88 -13.83
N THR A 36 -22.26 5.70 -13.26
CA THR A 36 -23.51 4.93 -13.29
C THR A 36 -23.66 4.11 -12.02
N GLU A 37 -24.89 3.79 -11.69
CA GLU A 37 -25.21 2.77 -10.70
C GLU A 37 -25.28 1.40 -11.37
N ALA A 38 -24.70 0.39 -10.74
CA ALA A 38 -24.75 -1.00 -11.20
C ALA A 38 -25.19 -1.94 -10.08
N THR A 39 -25.73 -3.09 -10.43
CA THR A 39 -26.10 -4.12 -9.45
C THR A 39 -24.86 -4.95 -9.09
N PRO A 40 -24.56 -5.21 -7.80
CA PRO A 40 -23.52 -6.18 -7.43
C PRO A 40 -23.69 -7.51 -8.16
N GLY A 41 -22.58 -8.09 -8.63
CA GLY A 41 -22.56 -9.30 -9.46
C GLY A 41 -22.79 -9.06 -10.96
N SER A 42 -23.20 -7.85 -11.38
CA SER A 42 -23.18 -7.48 -12.80
C SER A 42 -21.77 -7.24 -13.31
N VAL A 43 -21.59 -7.26 -14.63
CA VAL A 43 -20.33 -6.95 -15.30
C VAL A 43 -20.45 -5.59 -15.98
N VAL A 44 -19.48 -4.73 -15.74
CA VAL A 44 -19.29 -3.47 -16.47
C VAL A 44 -18.26 -3.71 -17.55
N HIS A 45 -18.65 -3.40 -18.79
CA HIS A 45 -17.78 -3.43 -19.95
C HIS A 45 -17.33 -2.00 -20.29
N ALA A 46 -16.04 -1.81 -20.53
CA ALA A 46 -15.50 -0.55 -21.03
C ALA A 46 -14.45 -0.80 -22.12
N THR A 47 -14.41 0.09 -23.11
CA THR A 47 -13.41 0.10 -24.18
C THR A 47 -12.62 1.40 -24.12
N ALA A 48 -11.30 1.31 -24.21
CA ALA A 48 -10.43 2.47 -24.26
C ALA A 48 -10.71 3.26 -25.55
N ALA A 49 -10.91 4.56 -25.42
CA ALA A 49 -11.13 5.45 -26.54
C ALA A 49 -9.84 5.65 -27.35
N GLU A 50 -9.97 5.81 -28.66
CA GLU A 50 -8.88 6.31 -29.49
C GLU A 50 -8.76 7.83 -29.30
N LEU A 51 -7.62 8.29 -28.81
CA LEU A 51 -7.37 9.69 -28.47
C LEU A 51 -6.21 10.22 -29.30
N ALA A 52 -6.44 11.32 -30.03
CA ALA A 52 -5.42 11.91 -30.90
C ALA A 52 -4.15 12.29 -30.09
N GLY A 53 -2.98 11.84 -30.56
CA GLY A 53 -1.68 12.11 -29.91
C GLY A 53 -1.44 11.34 -28.61
N LEU A 54 -2.33 10.42 -28.23
CA LEU A 54 -2.22 9.59 -27.04
C LEU A 54 -2.40 8.11 -27.43
N ARG A 55 -1.66 7.23 -26.76
CA ARG A 55 -1.85 5.78 -26.84
C ARG A 55 -2.34 5.24 -25.51
N PHE A 56 -3.23 4.26 -25.57
CA PHE A 56 -3.62 3.48 -24.40
C PHE A 56 -2.42 2.68 -23.88
N VAL A 57 -2.29 2.60 -22.55
CA VAL A 57 -1.26 1.81 -21.88
C VAL A 57 -1.88 0.65 -21.11
N PHE A 58 -2.78 0.95 -20.18
CA PHE A 58 -3.47 -0.06 -19.38
C PHE A 58 -4.77 0.49 -18.78
N TRP A 59 -5.67 -0.41 -18.43
CA TRP A 59 -6.79 -0.16 -17.52
C TRP A 59 -6.35 -0.48 -16.10
N SER A 60 -6.83 0.31 -15.14
CA SER A 60 -6.83 -0.05 -13.73
C SER A 60 -8.25 -0.11 -13.19
N ALA A 61 -8.54 -1.14 -12.40
CA ALA A 61 -9.78 -1.30 -11.67
C ALA A 61 -9.48 -1.26 -10.18
N SER A 62 -10.20 -0.43 -9.42
CA SER A 62 -10.04 -0.32 -7.97
C SER A 62 -11.39 -0.14 -7.30
N ASP A 63 -11.56 -0.80 -6.16
CA ASP A 63 -12.68 -0.62 -5.24
C ASP A 63 -12.27 0.08 -3.93
N GLY A 64 -11.05 0.63 -3.89
CA GLY A 64 -10.44 1.25 -2.72
C GLY A 64 -9.83 0.27 -1.71
N ILE A 65 -9.99 -1.05 -1.90
CA ILE A 65 -9.43 -2.08 -1.01
C ILE A 65 -8.51 -3.03 -1.77
N GLY A 66 -8.98 -3.54 -2.91
CA GLY A 66 -8.23 -4.31 -3.88
C GLY A 66 -7.98 -3.51 -5.16
N GLY A 67 -7.45 -4.20 -6.16
CA GLY A 67 -7.31 -3.64 -7.49
C GLY A 67 -6.67 -4.59 -8.48
N GLY A 68 -6.73 -4.21 -9.75
CA GLY A 68 -6.13 -4.94 -10.85
C GLY A 68 -5.76 -4.02 -12.00
N VAL A 69 -4.86 -4.49 -12.85
CA VAL A 69 -4.49 -3.82 -14.09
C VAL A 69 -4.61 -4.79 -15.26
N THR A 70 -4.92 -4.27 -16.44
CA THR A 70 -4.87 -5.04 -17.69
C THR A 70 -4.42 -4.17 -18.86
N THR A 71 -3.66 -4.73 -19.79
CA THR A 71 -3.16 -4.04 -20.99
C THR A 71 -4.04 -4.29 -22.21
N THR A 72 -5.15 -5.02 -22.07
CA THR A 72 -6.16 -5.13 -23.13
C THR A 72 -6.91 -3.81 -23.26
N THR A 73 -7.24 -3.42 -24.49
CA THR A 73 -7.97 -2.16 -24.77
C THR A 73 -9.42 -2.21 -24.25
N THR A 74 -9.96 -3.40 -24.03
CA THR A 74 -11.26 -3.63 -23.41
C THR A 74 -11.09 -4.19 -22.00
N VAL A 75 -12.02 -3.85 -21.11
CA VAL A 75 -12.08 -4.41 -19.75
C VAL A 75 -13.50 -4.84 -19.42
N ASP A 76 -13.61 -6.05 -18.88
CA ASP A 76 -14.80 -6.59 -18.25
C ASP A 76 -14.54 -6.71 -16.75
N GLN A 77 -15.21 -5.89 -15.94
CA GLN A 77 -15.04 -5.89 -14.50
C GLN A 77 -16.34 -6.24 -13.81
N GLN A 78 -16.30 -7.28 -12.97
CA GLN A 78 -17.41 -7.62 -12.10
C GLN A 78 -17.55 -6.56 -11.01
N VAL A 79 -18.77 -6.08 -10.81
CA VAL A 79 -19.12 -5.08 -9.79
C VAL A 79 -19.34 -5.79 -8.46
N GLY A 80 -18.59 -5.38 -7.44
CA GLY A 80 -18.76 -5.85 -6.07
C GLY A 80 -19.75 -5.00 -5.26
N ASP A 81 -19.71 -5.16 -3.94
CA ASP A 81 -20.49 -4.35 -3.01
C ASP A 81 -19.86 -2.98 -2.73
N SER A 82 -18.57 -2.82 -3.02
CA SER A 82 -17.82 -1.57 -2.88
C SER A 82 -17.85 -0.75 -4.19
N PRO A 83 -17.88 0.60 -4.11
CA PRO A 83 -17.80 1.45 -5.29
C PRO A 83 -16.61 1.09 -6.18
N LEU A 84 -16.81 1.05 -7.50
CA LEU A 84 -15.79 0.65 -8.46
C LEU A 84 -15.32 1.85 -9.28
N THR A 85 -14.01 2.01 -9.42
CA THR A 85 -13.39 2.96 -10.36
C THR A 85 -12.59 2.21 -11.40
N LEU A 86 -12.93 2.39 -12.67
CA LEU A 86 -12.18 1.96 -13.83
C LEU A 86 -11.47 3.18 -14.45
N THR A 87 -10.16 3.10 -14.65
CA THR A 87 -9.39 4.18 -15.27
C THR A 87 -8.58 3.65 -16.44
N ALA A 88 -8.78 4.20 -17.63
CA ALA A 88 -7.89 3.98 -18.77
C ALA A 88 -6.74 4.98 -18.71
N TRP A 89 -5.51 4.46 -18.71
CA TRP A 89 -4.29 5.26 -18.67
C TRP A 89 -3.68 5.41 -20.05
N TYR A 90 -3.37 6.65 -20.41
CA TYR A 90 -2.82 7.02 -21.71
C TYR A 90 -1.46 7.67 -21.59
N TYR A 91 -0.63 7.47 -22.61
CA TYR A 91 0.69 8.06 -22.74
C TYR A 91 0.83 8.79 -24.08
N PRO A 92 1.55 9.92 -24.17
CA PRO A 92 1.78 10.59 -25.45
C PRO A 92 2.44 9.69 -26.51
N VAL A 93 1.91 9.77 -27.73
CA VAL A 93 2.56 9.17 -28.91
C VAL A 93 3.82 9.97 -29.23
N GLY A 94 4.92 9.29 -29.52
CA GLY A 94 6.24 9.91 -29.62
C GLY A 94 6.99 9.98 -28.29
N GLY A 95 6.34 9.57 -27.20
CA GLY A 95 6.90 9.62 -25.86
C GLY A 95 6.83 11.02 -25.27
N ILE A 96 7.58 11.20 -24.19
CA ILE A 96 7.73 12.49 -23.55
C ILE A 96 9.18 12.87 -23.72
N ASP A 97 9.44 14.12 -24.11
CA ASP A 97 10.79 14.62 -24.30
C ASP A 97 11.61 14.37 -23.02
N GLY A 98 12.43 13.33 -23.04
CA GLY A 98 13.46 13.10 -22.04
C GLY A 98 14.58 14.12 -22.19
N PRO A 99 15.70 13.99 -21.48
CA PRO A 99 16.86 14.89 -21.57
C PRO A 99 17.57 14.98 -22.95
N GLY A 100 16.91 14.64 -24.07
CA GLY A 100 17.47 14.59 -25.43
C GLY A 100 18.15 13.26 -25.77
N ASP A 101 18.27 12.34 -24.81
CA ASP A 101 18.85 11.00 -24.96
C ASP A 101 17.75 9.92 -24.94
N SER A 102 18.03 8.75 -25.52
CA SER A 102 17.15 7.59 -25.40
C SER A 102 17.00 7.13 -23.96
N GLY A 103 15.81 6.70 -23.56
CA GLY A 103 15.59 6.18 -22.22
C GLY A 103 14.13 5.90 -21.90
N TYR A 104 13.92 5.33 -20.73
CA TYR A 104 12.60 4.95 -20.24
C TYR A 104 12.14 5.90 -19.14
N LEU A 105 10.89 6.34 -19.28
CA LEU A 105 10.12 6.82 -18.13
C LEU A 105 9.70 5.61 -17.31
N ILE A 106 9.93 5.68 -16.00
CA ILE A 106 9.55 4.65 -15.06
C ILE A 106 8.78 5.23 -13.88
N ASP A 107 7.84 4.47 -13.33
CA ASP A 107 7.11 4.86 -12.12
C ASP A 107 6.50 3.62 -11.42
N ALA A 108 6.08 3.82 -10.18
CA ALA A 108 5.32 2.85 -9.40
C ALA A 108 3.83 3.21 -9.40
N PHE A 109 2.98 2.23 -9.70
CA PHE A 109 1.54 2.41 -9.74
C PHE A 109 0.84 1.52 -8.71
N SER A 110 -0.04 2.11 -7.91
CA SER A 110 -0.90 1.36 -7.01
C SER A 110 -2.23 1.03 -7.67
N ALA A 111 -2.46 -0.26 -7.92
CA ALA A 111 -3.76 -0.75 -8.35
C ALA A 111 -4.84 -0.53 -7.30
N THR A 112 -4.48 -0.56 -6.01
CA THR A 112 -5.42 -0.30 -4.91
C THR A 112 -5.82 1.16 -4.83
N LEU A 113 -4.86 2.09 -4.88
CA LEU A 113 -5.16 3.53 -4.81
C LEU A 113 -5.62 4.10 -6.15
N ASN A 114 -5.45 3.34 -7.24
CA ASN A 114 -5.74 3.76 -8.60
C ASN A 114 -4.94 5.02 -9.02
N ASP A 115 -3.68 5.09 -8.58
CA ASP A 115 -2.79 6.22 -8.84
C ASP A 115 -1.32 5.83 -8.73
N PHE A 116 -0.45 6.69 -9.24
CA PHE A 116 0.99 6.60 -9.08
C PHE A 116 1.39 6.93 -7.64
N VAL A 117 2.30 6.13 -7.09
CA VAL A 117 2.73 6.23 -5.70
C VAL A 117 4.11 6.80 -5.60
N ASP A 118 4.34 7.49 -4.49
CA ASP A 118 5.56 8.21 -4.25
C ASP A 118 6.51 7.39 -3.39
N ASP A 119 7.29 6.53 -4.05
CA ASP A 119 8.12 5.55 -3.36
C ASP A 119 9.35 5.15 -4.17
N ASP A 120 10.37 4.68 -3.46
CA ASP A 120 11.43 3.89 -4.08
C ASP A 120 10.85 2.50 -4.41
N PHE A 121 11.04 2.07 -5.64
CA PHE A 121 10.40 0.86 -6.15
C PHE A 121 11.32 -0.01 -7.01
N VAL A 122 12.51 0.47 -7.38
CA VAL A 122 13.37 -0.24 -8.34
C VAL A 122 14.84 -0.15 -7.97
N THR A 123 15.59 -1.19 -8.36
CA THR A 123 17.05 -1.14 -8.51
C THR A 123 17.41 -1.27 -9.98
N VAL A 124 18.34 -0.44 -10.47
CA VAL A 124 18.98 -0.65 -11.79
C VAL A 124 20.17 -1.58 -11.56
N THR A 125 20.06 -2.85 -11.93
CA THR A 125 21.04 -3.88 -11.53
C THR A 125 22.27 -3.94 -12.43
N SER A 126 22.12 -3.55 -13.70
CA SER A 126 23.20 -3.42 -14.68
C SER A 126 24.11 -2.24 -14.40
N ASP A 127 23.52 -1.10 -13.99
CA ASP A 127 24.23 0.09 -13.54
C ASP A 127 23.60 0.64 -12.24
N PRO A 128 24.09 0.19 -11.06
CA PRO A 128 23.57 0.64 -9.78
C PRO A 128 23.65 2.15 -9.55
N SER A 129 24.52 2.88 -10.26
CA SER A 129 24.65 4.34 -10.12
C SER A 129 23.39 5.08 -10.59
N LEU A 130 22.59 4.46 -11.47
CA LEU A 130 21.34 5.02 -11.98
C LEU A 130 20.17 4.82 -11.01
N THR A 131 20.28 3.96 -10.00
CA THR A 131 19.16 3.59 -9.11
C THR A 131 18.54 4.80 -8.39
N SER A 132 19.36 5.72 -7.89
CA SER A 132 18.83 6.91 -7.22
C SER A 132 18.07 7.82 -8.20
N ALA A 133 18.62 8.04 -9.40
CA ALA A 133 17.94 8.82 -10.43
C ALA A 133 16.66 8.13 -10.94
N ALA A 134 16.66 6.80 -11.02
CA ALA A 134 15.51 6.01 -11.42
C ALA A 134 14.31 6.23 -10.48
N ASN A 135 14.53 6.16 -9.16
CA ASN A 135 13.46 6.35 -8.17
C ASN A 135 13.11 7.83 -7.93
N VAL A 136 14.08 8.74 -8.04
CA VAL A 136 13.85 10.17 -7.79
C VAL A 136 13.28 10.87 -9.02
N ALA A 137 13.87 10.66 -10.19
CA ALA A 137 13.53 11.36 -11.42
C ALA A 137 12.57 10.57 -12.32
N GLY A 138 12.31 9.30 -12.04
CA GLY A 138 11.48 8.44 -12.89
C GLY A 138 12.10 8.21 -14.27
N TRP A 139 13.42 8.34 -14.42
CA TRP A 139 14.08 8.25 -15.72
C TRP A 139 15.32 7.36 -15.67
N VAL A 140 15.42 6.47 -16.66
CA VAL A 140 16.60 5.62 -16.85
C VAL A 140 17.11 5.79 -18.28
N PRO A 141 18.29 6.42 -18.48
CA PRO A 141 18.89 6.54 -19.80
C PRO A 141 19.36 5.17 -20.32
N THR A 142 19.19 4.91 -21.61
CA THR A 142 19.57 3.64 -22.24
C THR A 142 20.82 3.77 -23.12
N LYS A 143 21.84 4.49 -22.61
CA LYS A 143 23.15 4.62 -23.30
C LYS A 143 23.82 3.26 -23.51
N GLN A 144 23.53 2.35 -22.60
CA GLN A 144 23.77 0.91 -22.68
C GLN A 144 22.45 0.19 -22.34
N ALA A 145 22.44 -1.14 -22.47
CA ALA A 145 21.29 -1.93 -22.04
C ALA A 145 21.20 -1.91 -20.52
N GLU A 146 20.02 -1.65 -19.99
CA GLU A 146 19.78 -1.56 -18.55
C GLU A 146 18.78 -2.63 -18.08
N VAL A 147 18.88 -3.04 -16.82
CA VAL A 147 17.99 -4.01 -16.19
C VAL A 147 17.41 -3.40 -14.93
N LEU A 148 16.09 -3.34 -14.89
CA LEU A 148 15.32 -2.89 -13.73
C LEU A 148 14.86 -4.10 -12.93
N THR A 149 14.98 -4.02 -11.61
CA THR A 149 14.38 -5.01 -10.69
C THR A 149 13.48 -4.29 -9.72
N ALA A 150 12.17 -4.55 -9.82
CA ALA A 150 11.18 -4.00 -8.91
C ALA A 150 11.36 -4.58 -7.50
N PHE A 151 11.13 -3.76 -6.49
CA PHE A 151 11.04 -4.22 -5.11
C PHE A 151 9.82 -5.12 -4.95
N GLY A 152 9.96 -6.20 -4.19
CA GLY A 152 8.84 -7.11 -3.91
C GLY A 152 7.69 -6.43 -3.17
N SER A 153 8.01 -5.42 -2.36
CA SER A 153 7.05 -4.57 -1.67
C SER A 153 7.57 -3.14 -1.53
N ILE A 154 6.64 -2.19 -1.47
CA ILE A 154 6.88 -0.76 -1.22
C ILE A 154 6.10 -0.32 0.04
N HIS A 155 6.23 0.94 0.45
CA HIS A 155 5.55 1.47 1.64
C HIS A 155 4.03 1.29 1.56
N GLY A 156 3.41 1.18 2.73
CA GLY A 156 1.97 0.92 2.85
C GLY A 156 1.56 -0.54 2.59
N GLY A 157 2.51 -1.48 2.59
CA GLY A 157 2.22 -2.91 2.46
C GLY A 157 1.76 -3.31 1.07
N GLN A 158 2.19 -2.56 0.04
CA GLN A 158 1.85 -2.87 -1.34
C GLN A 158 2.88 -3.81 -1.95
N VAL A 159 2.41 -4.86 -2.61
CA VAL A 159 3.22 -5.95 -3.16
C VAL A 159 3.22 -5.90 -4.67
N PHE A 160 4.39 -6.07 -5.27
CA PHE A 160 4.58 -6.08 -6.72
C PHE A 160 3.68 -7.10 -7.41
N GLN A 161 3.11 -6.73 -8.55
CA GLN A 161 2.25 -7.57 -9.36
C GLN A 161 2.90 -7.87 -10.72
N THR A 162 3.11 -6.84 -11.52
CA THR A 162 3.68 -6.95 -12.86
C THR A 162 4.24 -5.61 -13.33
N TRP A 163 5.08 -5.66 -14.36
CA TRP A 163 5.39 -4.51 -15.19
C TRP A 163 4.30 -4.30 -16.26
N VAL A 164 4.03 -3.04 -16.60
CA VAL A 164 3.25 -2.63 -17.77
C VAL A 164 4.02 -1.56 -18.56
N GLY A 165 3.76 -1.46 -19.87
CA GLY A 165 4.46 -0.53 -20.76
C GLY A 165 5.22 -1.25 -21.87
N ASP A 166 6.32 -0.64 -22.34
CA ASP A 166 7.08 -1.09 -23.50
C ASP A 166 8.25 -2.00 -23.15
N ALA A 167 8.74 -1.95 -21.91
CA ALA A 167 9.89 -2.74 -21.49
C ALA A 167 9.50 -4.23 -21.38
N PRO A 168 10.19 -5.14 -22.10
CA PRO A 168 10.03 -6.57 -21.90
C PRO A 168 10.35 -6.95 -20.46
N ALA A 169 9.47 -7.71 -19.82
CA ALA A 169 9.61 -8.07 -18.41
C ALA A 169 9.33 -9.54 -18.15
N THR A 170 10.07 -10.10 -17.20
CA THR A 170 9.88 -11.44 -16.64
C THR A 170 9.88 -11.33 -15.12
N GLY A 171 8.72 -11.56 -14.51
CA GLY A 171 8.55 -11.38 -13.06
C GLY A 171 8.84 -9.93 -12.64
N ALA A 172 9.67 -9.76 -11.60
CA ALA A 172 10.06 -8.45 -11.09
C ALA A 172 11.11 -7.74 -11.96
N THR A 173 11.64 -8.38 -13.00
CA THR A 173 12.73 -7.84 -13.81
C THR A 173 12.23 -7.32 -15.16
N ALA A 174 12.56 -6.07 -15.49
CA ALA A 174 12.30 -5.48 -16.81
C ALA A 174 13.64 -5.15 -17.51
N SER A 175 13.72 -5.40 -18.81
CA SER A 175 14.92 -5.19 -19.62
C SER A 175 14.75 -3.98 -20.53
N LEU A 176 15.68 -3.04 -20.47
CA LEU A 176 15.71 -1.85 -21.30
C LEU A 176 16.81 -2.01 -22.34
N ALA A 177 16.44 -2.13 -23.61
CA ALA A 177 17.42 -2.25 -24.69
C ALA A 177 18.22 -0.94 -24.86
N GLN A 178 19.50 -1.06 -25.22
CA GLN A 178 20.34 0.08 -25.57
C GLN A 178 19.70 0.89 -26.70
N GLY A 179 19.68 2.22 -26.57
CA GLY A 179 19.11 3.13 -27.57
C GLY A 179 17.58 3.16 -27.61
N ALA A 180 16.89 2.33 -26.82
CA ALA A 180 15.43 2.27 -26.82
C ALA A 180 14.82 3.33 -25.90
N SER A 181 13.62 3.79 -26.25
CA SER A 181 12.83 4.69 -25.43
C SER A 181 11.43 4.16 -25.23
N GLY A 182 10.85 4.42 -24.07
CA GLY A 182 9.52 3.92 -23.75
C GLY A 182 9.07 4.23 -22.33
N LEU A 183 8.10 3.45 -21.89
CA LEU A 183 7.49 3.51 -20.57
C LEU A 183 7.65 2.16 -19.88
N ALA A 184 8.00 2.13 -18.60
CA ALA A 184 7.97 0.92 -17.79
C ALA A 184 7.41 1.23 -16.39
N ILE A 185 6.21 0.76 -16.09
CA ILE A 185 5.52 1.01 -14.83
C ILE A 185 5.47 -0.28 -14.03
N ALA A 186 6.00 -0.25 -12.80
CA ALA A 186 5.86 -1.33 -11.85
C ALA A 186 4.52 -1.20 -11.13
N THR A 187 3.66 -2.22 -11.24
CA THR A 187 2.34 -2.20 -10.61
C THR A 187 2.36 -2.93 -9.27
N TYR A 188 1.71 -2.33 -8.28
CA TYR A 188 1.64 -2.78 -6.91
C TYR A 188 0.20 -2.86 -6.44
N ARG A 189 -0.06 -3.72 -5.46
CA ARG A 189 -1.39 -3.86 -4.85
C ARG A 189 -1.25 -4.04 -3.35
N ALA A 190 -2.12 -3.39 -2.58
CA ALA A 190 -2.15 -3.58 -1.13
C ALA A 190 -2.37 -5.07 -0.82
N GLN A 191 -1.53 -5.62 0.06
CA GLN A 191 -1.77 -6.94 0.61
C GLN A 191 -2.93 -6.85 1.60
N GLN A 192 -4.08 -7.42 1.23
CA GLN A 192 -5.18 -7.58 2.18
C GLN A 192 -4.77 -8.62 3.22
N ILE A 193 -4.39 -8.16 4.40
CA ILE A 193 -4.35 -9.02 5.58
C ILE A 193 -5.79 -9.12 6.08
N ALA A 194 -6.52 -10.10 5.56
CA ALA A 194 -7.80 -10.50 6.13
C ALA A 194 -7.50 -11.16 7.48
N ILE A 195 -7.54 -10.40 8.58
CA ILE A 195 -7.68 -11.01 9.90
C ILE A 195 -9.08 -11.63 9.89
N PRO A 196 -9.22 -12.97 9.98
CA PRO A 196 -10.53 -13.60 9.95
C PRO A 196 -11.36 -12.98 11.04
N ARG A 197 -12.43 -12.26 10.67
CA ARG A 197 -13.50 -11.96 11.63
C ARG A 197 -14.31 -13.25 11.70
N PRO A 198 -14.21 -14.05 12.79
CA PRO A 198 -15.15 -15.14 12.95
C PRO A 198 -16.55 -14.55 12.86
N GLU A 199 -17.43 -15.19 12.08
CA GLU A 199 -18.84 -14.78 11.99
C GLU A 199 -19.49 -14.99 13.36
N VAL A 200 -19.43 -13.97 14.21
CA VAL A 200 -20.16 -13.97 15.48
C VAL A 200 -21.54 -13.38 15.19
N ASN A 201 -22.54 -14.25 15.22
CA ASN A 201 -23.95 -13.89 15.11
C ASN A 201 -24.24 -12.71 16.05
N LYS A 202 -24.83 -11.62 15.55
CA LYS A 202 -25.00 -10.31 16.22
C LYS A 202 -25.98 -10.32 17.42
N ARG A 203 -25.88 -11.29 18.31
CA ARG A 203 -26.63 -11.28 19.58
C ARG A 203 -25.79 -11.41 20.84
N GLU A 204 -24.52 -11.72 20.76
CA GLU A 204 -23.60 -11.65 21.91
C GLU A 204 -22.18 -11.79 21.34
N GLY A 205 -21.32 -10.78 21.52
CA GLY A 205 -19.98 -10.81 20.94
C GLY A 205 -19.00 -9.98 21.74
N TRP A 206 -18.21 -10.65 22.58
CA TRP A 206 -17.12 -10.10 23.36
C TRP A 206 -15.84 -10.12 22.50
N LEU A 207 -15.04 -9.04 22.50
CA LEU A 207 -13.71 -8.99 21.87
C LEU A 207 -12.65 -9.16 22.97
N ILE A 208 -11.90 -10.27 22.94
CA ILE A 208 -10.83 -10.62 23.88
C ILE A 208 -9.50 -10.63 23.11
N PHE A 209 -8.51 -9.85 23.54
CA PHE A 209 -7.11 -10.01 23.10
C PHE A 209 -6.37 -10.87 24.13
N GLY A 210 -6.18 -12.16 23.80
CA GLY A 210 -5.22 -13.07 24.44
C GLY A 210 -5.59 -13.59 25.84
N GLY A 211 -6.09 -14.84 25.90
CA GLY A 211 -6.13 -15.65 27.11
C GLY A 211 -6.61 -17.08 26.81
N ILE A 212 -5.71 -18.06 26.96
CA ILE A 212 -6.02 -19.50 27.02
C ILE A 212 -6.90 -19.75 28.25
N GLY A 213 -7.85 -20.67 28.15
CA GLY A 213 -8.89 -20.88 29.16
C GLY A 213 -8.37 -21.35 30.52
N VAL A 214 -8.65 -20.55 31.55
CA VAL A 214 -9.10 -20.94 32.90
C VAL A 214 -9.66 -19.69 33.59
N ASP A 215 -10.66 -19.91 34.45
CA ASP A 215 -11.65 -18.96 34.95
C ASP A 215 -11.17 -17.57 35.42
N GLY A 216 -11.97 -16.55 35.09
CA GLY A 216 -12.42 -15.62 36.13
C GLY A 216 -11.90 -14.19 36.19
N GLY A 217 -11.28 -13.61 35.14
CA GLY A 217 -11.01 -12.17 35.16
C GLY A 217 -10.75 -11.54 33.80
N GLY A 218 -11.30 -10.35 33.60
CA GLY A 218 -11.27 -9.63 32.33
C GLY A 218 -11.26 -8.12 32.53
N PHE A 219 -11.22 -7.38 31.43
CA PHE A 219 -11.22 -5.92 31.40
C PHE A 219 -12.62 -5.41 31.05
N VAL A 220 -13.23 -4.57 31.88
CA VAL A 220 -14.56 -4.00 31.60
C VAL A 220 -14.39 -2.58 31.06
N ILE A 221 -14.99 -2.29 29.90
CA ILE A 221 -15.19 -0.91 29.42
C ILE A 221 -16.71 -0.70 29.28
N PRO A 222 -17.33 0.25 30.02
CA PRO A 222 -18.76 0.47 29.94
C PRO A 222 -19.14 1.14 28.63
N ILE A 223 -20.15 0.59 27.93
CA ILE A 223 -20.66 1.14 26.68
C ILE A 223 -21.47 2.40 27.00
N GLY A 224 -21.00 3.55 26.51
CA GLY A 224 -21.54 4.88 26.79
C GLY A 224 -20.47 5.96 27.03
N GLY A 225 -19.19 5.59 27.07
CA GLY A 225 -18.09 6.56 27.22
C GLY A 225 -17.92 7.12 28.62
N GLY A 226 -18.43 6.45 29.65
CA GLY A 226 -18.21 6.82 31.05
C GLY A 226 -16.79 6.43 31.53
N PRO A 227 -16.16 7.20 32.45
CA PRO A 227 -14.75 7.09 32.81
C PRO A 227 -14.40 5.89 33.73
N GLY A 228 -15.16 4.80 33.68
CA GLY A 228 -15.13 3.74 34.70
C GLY A 228 -14.68 2.37 34.22
N GLY A 229 -13.87 2.27 33.16
CA GLY A 229 -13.38 0.99 32.67
C GLY A 229 -12.06 0.57 33.35
N GLY A 230 -12.04 -0.58 34.02
CA GLY A 230 -10.86 -1.08 34.72
C GLY A 230 -10.80 -2.61 34.76
N PRO A 231 -9.60 -3.19 34.94
CA PRO A 231 -9.39 -4.62 35.02
C PRO A 231 -10.01 -5.20 36.31
N VAL A 232 -10.77 -6.28 36.19
CA VAL A 232 -11.42 -6.97 37.31
C VAL A 232 -10.51 -8.11 37.79
N GLY A 233 -10.46 -8.33 39.11
CA GLY A 233 -9.53 -9.25 39.76
C GLY A 233 -9.57 -10.68 39.21
N PRO A 234 -8.47 -11.45 39.32
CA PRO A 234 -7.21 -11.11 39.99
C PRO A 234 -6.23 -10.30 39.13
N TRP A 235 -6.59 -9.97 37.89
CA TRP A 235 -5.69 -9.35 36.91
C TRP A 235 -5.54 -7.83 37.05
N GLY A 236 -6.42 -7.21 37.85
CA GLY A 236 -6.43 -5.77 38.11
C GLY A 236 -5.05 -5.16 38.35
N PRO A 237 -4.39 -5.57 39.45
CA PRO A 237 -3.08 -5.05 39.82
C PRO A 237 -1.98 -5.38 38.80
N PHE A 238 -2.06 -6.53 38.13
CA PHE A 238 -1.08 -6.93 37.13
C PHE A 238 -1.14 -6.03 35.89
N ILE A 239 -2.33 -5.82 35.33
CA ILE A 239 -2.52 -5.01 34.12
C ILE A 239 -2.13 -3.55 34.36
N GLU A 240 -2.46 -2.99 35.53
CA GLU A 240 -2.03 -1.64 35.92
C GLU A 240 -0.50 -1.52 35.97
N ARG A 241 0.16 -2.51 36.58
CA ARG A 241 1.62 -2.54 36.69
C ARG A 241 2.29 -2.69 35.33
N VAL A 242 1.77 -3.55 34.46
CA VAL A 242 2.26 -3.71 33.08
C VAL A 242 2.11 -2.41 32.30
N GLY A 243 0.96 -1.74 32.37
CA GLY A 243 0.71 -0.47 31.69
C GLY A 243 1.69 0.63 32.11
N HIS A 244 1.95 0.76 33.42
CA HIS A 244 2.94 1.72 33.94
C HIS A 244 4.37 1.40 33.48
N LEU A 245 4.78 0.13 33.50
CA LEU A 245 6.13 -0.27 33.08
C LEU A 245 6.35 -0.04 31.58
N LEU A 246 5.32 -0.26 30.75
CA LEU A 246 5.36 0.06 29.32
C LEU A 246 5.48 1.57 29.09
N GLN A 247 4.73 2.39 29.82
CA GLN A 247 4.87 3.85 29.74
C GLN A 247 6.26 4.32 30.16
N VAL A 248 6.83 3.77 31.25
CA VAL A 248 8.20 4.07 31.67
C VAL A 248 9.20 3.68 30.58
N GLY A 249 9.04 2.51 29.94
CA GLY A 249 9.89 2.06 28.85
C GLY A 249 9.81 2.98 27.61
N MET A 250 8.61 3.40 27.23
CA MET A 250 8.39 4.29 26.09
C MET A 250 8.96 5.70 26.36
N HIS A 251 8.70 6.27 27.53
CA HIS A 251 9.16 7.62 27.86
C HIS A 251 10.64 7.72 28.21
N SER A 252 11.29 6.61 28.57
CA SER A 252 12.73 6.58 28.80
C SER A 252 13.55 6.46 27.50
N SER A 253 12.93 6.16 26.36
CA SER A 253 13.64 6.01 25.07
C SER A 253 14.39 7.27 24.61
N SER A 254 13.95 8.45 25.03
CA SER A 254 14.59 9.73 24.71
C SER A 254 15.73 10.12 25.66
N LEU A 255 16.04 9.32 26.68
CA LEU A 255 17.02 9.66 27.74
C LEU A 255 18.41 9.02 27.54
N GLY A 256 18.67 8.43 26.38
CA GLY A 256 19.99 7.86 26.04
C GLY A 256 20.39 6.69 26.95
N LYS A 257 21.63 6.68 27.47
CA LYS A 257 22.16 5.56 28.27
C LYS A 257 21.41 5.34 29.58
N GLU A 258 20.93 6.41 30.22
CA GLU A 258 20.11 6.31 31.43
C GLU A 258 18.71 5.78 31.11
N GLY A 259 18.21 6.12 29.93
CA GLY A 259 16.97 5.58 29.37
C GLY A 259 17.00 4.08 29.18
N LEU A 260 18.08 3.54 28.61
CA LEU A 260 18.28 2.10 28.44
C LEU A 260 18.29 1.34 29.77
N ARG A 261 18.88 1.93 30.81
CA ARG A 261 18.88 1.34 32.17
C ARG A 261 17.46 1.29 32.75
N LEU A 262 16.67 2.33 32.55
CA LEU A 262 15.27 2.38 32.99
C LEU A 262 14.37 1.41 32.20
N GLN A 263 14.63 1.23 30.90
CA GLN A 263 13.96 0.21 30.09
C GLN A 263 14.28 -1.20 30.58
N GLN A 264 15.56 -1.47 30.87
CA GLN A 264 15.99 -2.76 31.38
C GLN A 264 15.39 -3.06 32.76
N LEU A 265 15.36 -2.08 33.65
CA LEU A 265 14.70 -2.20 34.95
C LEU A 265 13.18 -2.43 34.80
N ALA A 266 12.54 -1.77 33.83
CA ALA A 266 11.12 -1.95 33.57
C ALA A 266 10.80 -3.36 33.04
N LEU A 267 11.68 -3.93 32.19
CA LEU A 267 11.60 -5.31 31.71
C LEU A 267 11.81 -6.33 32.84
N GLU A 268 12.77 -6.10 33.73
CA GLU A 268 13.00 -6.96 34.90
C GLU A 268 11.79 -6.94 35.84
N GLN A 269 11.21 -5.77 36.10
CA GLN A 269 10.01 -5.63 36.92
C GLN A 269 8.76 -6.24 36.26
N LEU A 270 8.68 -6.20 34.93
CA LEU A 270 7.63 -6.87 34.17
C LEU A 270 7.71 -8.40 34.34
N HIS A 271 8.93 -8.95 34.32
CA HIS A 271 9.16 -10.37 34.56
C HIS A 271 8.79 -10.80 35.98
N VAL A 272 9.10 -9.97 36.98
CA VAL A 272 8.70 -10.21 38.38
C VAL A 272 7.17 -10.16 38.53
N ALA A 273 6.52 -9.13 37.99
CA ALA A 273 5.07 -8.98 38.02
C ALA A 273 4.35 -10.17 37.36
N THR A 274 4.93 -10.69 36.27
CA THR A 274 4.42 -11.87 35.57
C THR A 274 4.53 -13.12 36.43
N LYS A 275 5.67 -13.34 37.10
CA LYS A 275 5.85 -14.48 38.03
C LYS A 275 4.93 -14.40 39.25
N GLU A 276 4.77 -13.22 39.83
CA GLU A 276 3.84 -12.99 40.96
C GLU A 276 2.40 -13.32 40.56
N GLN A 277 1.98 -12.91 39.36
CA GLN A 277 0.64 -13.20 38.86
C GLN A 277 0.43 -14.70 38.62
N PHE A 278 1.42 -15.41 38.07
CA PHE A 278 1.34 -16.87 37.92
C PHE A 278 1.26 -17.58 39.28
N GLY A 279 2.00 -17.12 40.29
CA GLY A 279 1.91 -17.67 41.65
C GLY A 279 0.57 -17.43 42.35
N VAL A 280 -0.17 -16.38 41.97
CA VAL A 280 -1.54 -16.09 42.45
C VAL A 280 -2.60 -16.95 41.75
N ILE A 281 -2.29 -17.49 40.57
CA ILE A 281 -3.20 -18.33 39.77
C ILE A 281 -3.06 -19.82 40.12
N GLU A 282 -1.87 -20.25 40.57
CA GLU A 282 -1.56 -21.65 40.91
C GLU A 282 -1.84 -22.02 42.38
N GLY A 283 -2.20 -21.06 43.24
CA GLY A 283 -2.52 -21.26 44.66
C GLY A 283 -4.01 -21.15 44.96
#